data_AF-A0A7Y6D3L9-F1
#
_entry.id   AF-A0A7Y6D3L9-F1
#
_cell.length_a   1.000
_cell.length_b   1.000
_cell.length_c   1.000
_cell.angle_alpha   90.00
_cell.angle_beta   90.00
_cell.angle_gamma   90.00
#
_symmetry.space_group_name_H-M   'P 1'
#
loop_
_entity.id
_entity.type
_entity.pdbx_description
1 polymer ?
#
loop_
_entity_poly.entity_id
_entity_poly.type
_entity_poly.pdbx_seq_one_letter_code
_entity_poly.pdbx_strand_id
1 'polypeptide(L)'
;MGLWSWFVRRRTAATAAGRPAFAAAIEPKEQEPLTPEQVADLKAAWAELAEAAKESTATGFHACSRGAKAWQEDPAAVRSVAALLRRVDAEDAATEGPTAK
;
A
#
# COMPACT_ATOMS: atom_id res chain seq x y z
N MET A 1 1.70 25.58 -4.14
CA MET A 1 0.21 25.55 -4.20
C MET A 1 -0.21 24.10 -4.36
N GLY A 2 -0.71 23.50 -3.28
CA GLY A 2 -0.61 22.05 -3.02
C GLY A 2 -1.62 21.15 -3.75
N LEU A 3 -1.10 20.04 -4.30
CA LEU A 3 -1.84 18.89 -4.82
C LEU A 3 -2.57 18.08 -3.72
N TRP A 4 -2.40 18.47 -2.45
CA TRP A 4 -3.05 17.86 -1.29
C TRP A 4 -4.55 18.15 -1.19
N SER A 5 -5.06 19.20 -1.85
CA SER A 5 -6.47 19.61 -1.76
C SER A 5 -7.45 18.65 -2.44
N TRP A 6 -6.99 17.80 -3.36
CA TRP A 6 -7.84 16.79 -4.02
C TRP A 6 -8.16 15.59 -3.12
N PHE A 7 -7.26 15.23 -2.20
CA PHE A 7 -7.47 14.11 -1.28
C PHE A 7 -8.46 14.45 -0.14
N VAL A 8 -8.56 15.73 0.26
CA VAL A 8 -9.50 16.16 1.30
C VAL A 8 -10.93 16.25 0.78
N ARG A 9 -11.14 16.61 -0.50
CA ARG A 9 -12.48 16.81 -1.07
C ARG A 9 -13.31 15.54 -1.19
N ARG A 10 -12.68 14.36 -1.30
CA ARG A 10 -13.42 13.08 -1.35
C ARG A 10 -13.99 12.63 0.00
N ARG A 11 -13.64 13.29 1.12
CA ARG A 11 -14.16 12.92 2.44
C ARG A 11 -15.60 13.39 2.71
N THR A 12 -16.18 14.27 1.88
CA THR A 12 -17.49 14.87 2.15
C THR A 12 -18.50 14.59 1.04
N ALA A 13 -18.85 13.32 0.82
CA ALA A 13 -20.12 12.95 0.19
C ALA A 13 -20.41 11.46 0.45
N ALA A 14 -21.13 11.16 1.55
CA ALA A 14 -22.05 10.02 1.66
C ALA A 14 -22.66 9.95 3.08
N THR A 15 -23.53 10.89 3.41
CA THR A 15 -24.62 10.62 4.35
C THR A 15 -25.81 10.10 3.55
N ALA A 16 -25.93 8.78 3.39
CA ALA A 16 -27.22 8.11 3.17
C ALA A 16 -27.07 6.58 3.27
N ALA A 17 -27.64 6.05 4.36
CA ALA A 17 -28.30 4.74 4.49
C ALA A 17 -27.60 3.47 3.98
N GLY A 18 -27.23 2.60 4.92
CA GLY A 18 -27.00 1.18 4.64
C GLY A 18 -26.09 0.50 5.66
N ARG A 19 -26.61 0.16 6.85
CA ARG A 19 -25.93 -0.81 7.75
C ARG A 19 -25.95 -2.18 7.08
N PRO A 20 -24.83 -2.92 7.15
CA PRO A 20 -24.90 -4.24 7.74
C PRO A 20 -24.04 -4.30 9.01
N ALA A 21 -24.59 -4.98 10.00
CA ALA A 21 -23.99 -5.17 11.30
C ALA A 21 -22.78 -6.11 11.20
N PHE A 22 -21.56 -5.57 11.18
CA PHE A 22 -20.35 -6.24 11.67
C PHE A 22 -19.25 -5.18 11.90
N ALA A 23 -19.47 -4.35 12.92
CA ALA A 23 -18.40 -3.55 13.49
C ALA A 23 -18.49 -3.74 15.00
N ALA A 24 -17.98 -4.89 15.47
CA ALA A 24 -17.46 -4.91 16.83
C ALA A 24 -16.44 -3.78 16.88
N ALA A 25 -16.72 -2.76 17.69
CA ALA A 25 -15.87 -1.60 17.85
C ALA A 25 -14.50 -2.09 18.32
N ILE A 26 -13.56 -2.21 17.39
CA ILE A 26 -12.15 -2.32 17.73
C ILE A 26 -11.82 -0.90 18.16
N GLU A 27 -11.80 -0.66 19.48
CA GLU A 27 -11.28 0.59 20.01
C GLU A 27 -9.92 0.85 19.36
N PRO A 28 -9.70 2.03 18.75
CA PRO A 28 -8.40 2.36 18.22
C PRO A 28 -7.47 2.49 19.41
N LYS A 29 -6.76 1.41 19.76
CA LYS A 29 -5.59 1.51 20.63
C LYS A 29 -4.71 2.59 20.03
N GLU A 30 -4.52 3.67 20.79
CA GLU A 30 -3.66 4.79 20.44
C GLU A 30 -2.35 4.21 19.91
N GLN A 31 -2.11 4.40 18.60
CA GLN A 31 -0.93 3.86 17.96
C GLN A 31 0.28 4.54 18.59
N GLU A 32 1.09 3.74 19.25
CA GLU A 32 2.32 4.20 19.89
C GLU A 32 3.20 4.88 18.83
N PRO A 33 3.68 6.10 19.08
CA PRO A 33 4.44 6.85 18.10
C PRO A 33 5.68 6.06 17.68
N LEU A 34 5.93 5.99 16.38
CA LEU A 34 7.04 5.23 15.82
C LEU A 34 8.37 5.66 16.43
N THR A 35 9.14 4.68 16.90
CA THR A 35 10.52 4.91 17.33
C THR A 35 11.38 5.33 16.13
N PRO A 36 12.47 6.09 16.34
CA PRO A 36 13.35 6.53 15.25
C PRO A 36 13.93 5.37 14.43
N GLU A 37 14.19 4.22 15.07
CA GLU A 37 14.63 3.00 14.38
C GLU A 37 13.54 2.45 13.45
N GLN A 38 12.29 2.43 13.90
CA GLN A 38 11.16 2.00 13.05
C GLN A 38 10.92 2.95 11.87
N VAL A 39 11.16 4.26 12.04
CA VAL A 39 11.08 5.22 10.94
C VAL A 39 12.20 4.99 9.92
N ALA A 40 13.41 4.65 10.38
CA ALA A 40 14.52 4.30 9.50
C ALA A 40 14.22 3.01 8.72
N ASP A 41 13.68 1.99 9.38
CA ASP A 41 13.29 0.73 8.73
C ASP A 41 12.16 0.95 7.71
N LEU A 42 11.17 1.78 8.05
CA LEU A 42 10.10 2.14 7.14
C LEU A 42 10.64 2.87 5.89
N LYS A 43 11.57 3.81 6.05
CA LYS A 43 12.22 4.48 4.92
C LYS A 43 12.99 3.50 4.04
N ALA A 44 13.69 2.54 4.62
CA ALA A 44 14.39 1.50 3.87
C ALA A 44 13.40 0.65 3.05
N ALA A 45 12.30 0.22 3.67
CA ALA A 45 11.24 -0.53 2.99
C ALA A 45 10.62 0.27 1.82
N TRP A 46 10.39 1.58 2.00
CA TRP A 46 9.90 2.44 0.92
C TRP A 46 10.91 2.62 -0.21
N ALA A 47 12.21 2.66 0.08
CA ALA A 47 13.24 2.67 -0.95
C ALA A 47 13.24 1.36 -1.76
N GLU A 48 13.12 0.21 -1.10
CA GLU A 48 13.00 -1.08 -1.77
C GLU A 48 11.78 -1.15 -2.69
N LEU A 49 10.63 -0.63 -2.23
CA LEU A 49 9.41 -0.54 -3.02
C LEU A 49 9.58 0.40 -4.22
N ALA A 50 10.26 1.53 -4.05
CA ALA A 50 10.52 2.47 -5.13
C ALA A 50 11.41 1.86 -6.22
N GLU A 51 12.45 1.10 -5.85
CA GLU A 51 13.26 0.38 -6.84
C GLU A 51 12.43 -0.70 -7.56
N ALA A 52 11.67 -1.51 -6.82
CA ALA A 52 10.79 -2.50 -7.43
C ALA A 52 9.77 -1.85 -8.40
N ALA A 53 9.24 -0.67 -8.06
CA ALA A 53 8.30 0.05 -8.91
C ALA A 53 8.94 0.65 -10.17
N LYS A 54 10.24 1.00 -10.15
CA LYS A 54 10.96 1.47 -11.34
C LYS A 54 11.19 0.34 -12.35
N GLU A 55 11.47 -0.84 -11.83
CA GLU A 55 11.65 -2.06 -12.62
C GLU A 55 10.31 -2.61 -13.13
N SER A 56 9.21 -2.19 -12.49
CA SER A 56 7.87 -2.67 -12.78
C SER A 56 7.20 -1.94 -13.92
N THR A 57 6.43 -2.68 -14.72
CA THR A 57 5.51 -2.11 -15.71
C THR A 57 4.16 -1.67 -15.09
N ALA A 58 3.95 -1.95 -13.81
CA ALA A 58 2.72 -1.63 -13.11
C ALA A 58 2.45 -0.11 -13.06
N THR A 59 1.28 0.30 -13.53
CA THR A 59 0.86 1.73 -13.52
C THR A 59 0.34 2.20 -12.16
N GLY A 60 0.09 1.25 -11.24
CA GLY A 60 -0.30 1.53 -9.86
C GLY A 60 -0.73 0.26 -9.12
N PHE A 61 -0.83 0.36 -7.80
CA PHE A 61 -1.30 -0.72 -6.95
C PHE A 61 -2.13 -0.17 -5.80
N HIS A 62 -3.09 -0.98 -5.34
CA HIS A 62 -3.92 -0.69 -4.18
C HIS A 62 -3.81 -1.84 -3.19
N ALA A 63 -3.34 -1.55 -1.98
CA ALA A 63 -3.28 -2.53 -0.91
C ALA A 63 -4.24 -2.13 0.23
N CYS A 64 -4.95 -3.12 0.74
CA CYS A 64 -5.82 -2.97 1.90
C CYS A 64 -5.14 -3.65 3.09
N SER A 65 -5.00 -2.94 4.21
CA SER A 65 -4.63 -3.58 5.46
C SER A 65 -5.87 -4.16 6.15
N ARG A 66 -5.73 -5.34 6.75
CA ARG A 66 -6.79 -5.98 7.56
C ARG A 66 -6.80 -5.48 9.01
N GLY A 67 -5.76 -4.75 9.43
CA GLY A 67 -5.60 -4.22 10.78
C GLY A 67 -5.90 -2.72 10.90
N ALA A 68 -5.74 -2.19 12.12
CA ALA A 68 -5.96 -0.77 12.43
C ALA A 68 -4.92 0.17 11.79
N LYS A 69 -3.78 -0.37 11.35
CA LYS A 69 -2.66 0.40 10.79
C LYS A 69 -2.70 0.38 9.27
N ALA A 70 -2.44 1.52 8.64
CA ALA A 70 -2.30 1.60 7.20
C ALA A 70 -1.06 0.80 6.76
N TRP A 71 -1.17 0.05 5.66
CA TRP A 71 -0.05 -0.79 5.19
C TRP A 71 1.20 0.04 4.87
N GLN A 72 1.02 1.32 4.51
CA GLN A 72 2.08 2.29 4.25
C GLN A 72 2.96 2.62 5.45
N GLU A 73 2.47 2.34 6.67
CA GLU A 73 3.13 2.66 7.92
C GLU A 73 3.78 1.41 8.56
N ASP A 74 3.61 0.24 7.94
CA ASP A 74 4.19 -1.03 8.37
C ASP A 74 5.30 -1.46 7.39
N PRO A 75 6.58 -1.46 7.82
CA PRO A 75 7.69 -1.82 6.94
C PRO A 75 7.56 -3.23 6.36
N ALA A 76 6.99 -4.19 7.10
CA ALA A 76 6.80 -5.55 6.61
C ALA A 76 5.74 -5.60 5.50
N ALA A 77 4.66 -4.81 5.65
CA ALA A 77 3.64 -4.70 4.63
C ALA A 77 4.16 -4.00 3.36
N VAL A 78 4.93 -2.92 3.50
CA VAL A 78 5.57 -2.22 2.36
C VAL A 78 6.50 -3.17 1.59
N ARG A 79 7.33 -3.95 2.28
CA ARG A 79 8.20 -4.96 1.64
C ARG A 79 7.41 -6.06 0.95
N SER A 80 6.27 -6.46 1.51
CA SER A 80 5.40 -7.46 0.88
C SER A 80 4.84 -6.96 -0.46
N VAL A 81 4.50 -5.67 -0.55
CA VAL A 81 4.08 -5.05 -1.82
C VAL A 81 5.25 -4.99 -2.82
N ALA A 82 6.46 -4.67 -2.35
CA ALA A 82 7.66 -4.67 -3.21
C ALA A 82 7.96 -6.07 -3.79
N ALA A 83 7.83 -7.11 -2.95
CA ALA A 83 8.00 -8.50 -3.37
C ALA A 83 6.91 -8.94 -4.38
N LEU A 84 5.67 -8.48 -4.18
CA LEU A 84 4.57 -8.72 -5.13
C LEU A 84 4.86 -8.09 -6.50
N LEU A 85 5.34 -6.84 -6.55
CA LEU A 85 5.69 -6.20 -7.82
C LEU A 85 6.73 -7.02 -8.58
N ARG A 86 7.85 -7.35 -7.94
CA ARG A 86 8.90 -8.17 -8.58
C ARG A 86 8.39 -9.52 -9.07
N ARG A 87 7.46 -10.13 -8.33
CA ARG A 87 6.86 -11.40 -8.74
C ARG A 87 5.99 -11.25 -9.98
N VAL A 88 5.14 -10.22 -10.02
CA VAL A 88 4.28 -9.95 -11.18
C VAL A 88 5.14 -9.70 -12.42
N ASP A 89 6.16 -8.84 -12.32
CA ASP A 89 7.04 -8.59 -13.47
C ASP A 89 7.81 -9.86 -13.91
N ALA A 90 8.20 -10.73 -12.97
CA ALA A 90 8.81 -12.02 -13.31
C ALA A 90 7.82 -12.98 -13.99
N GLU A 91 6.55 -13.01 -13.56
CA GLU A 91 5.49 -13.80 -14.17
C GLU A 91 5.16 -13.26 -15.59
N ASP A 92 5.09 -11.93 -15.76
CA ASP A 92 4.88 -11.29 -17.06
C ASP A 92 6.05 -11.59 -18.02
N ALA A 93 7.30 -11.44 -17.57
CA ALA A 93 8.49 -11.75 -18.36
C ALA A 93 8.57 -13.24 -18.77
N ALA A 94 8.08 -14.16 -17.93
CA ALA A 94 8.01 -15.58 -18.27
C ALA A 94 6.91 -15.90 -19.30
N THR A 95 5.85 -15.10 -19.33
CA THR A 95 4.72 -15.26 -20.27
C THR A 95 5.06 -14.72 -21.66
N GLU A 96 5.95 -13.72 -21.73
CA GLU A 96 6.56 -13.15 -22.95
C GLU A 96 7.73 -14.00 -23.51
N GLY A 97 7.84 -15.28 -23.12
CA GLY A 97 8.84 -16.22 -23.64
C GLY A 97 8.92 -16.22 -25.17
N PRO A 98 10.11 -16.49 -25.75
CA PRO A 98 10.51 -16.04 -27.08
C PRO A 98 9.46 -16.44 -28.10
N THR A 99 8.90 -15.45 -28.80
CA THR A 99 8.17 -15.65 -30.04
C THR A 99 9.10 -16.30 -31.06
N ALA A 100 9.23 -17.61 -30.95
CA ALA A 100 9.78 -18.46 -31.98
C ALA A 100 8.73 -18.59 -33.08
N LYS A 101 8.71 -17.63 -34.00
CA LYS A 101 8.64 -17.80 -35.47
C LYS A 101 8.46 -16.46 -36.18
#